data_AF-A0A1X0SCM1-F1
#
_entry.id   AF-A0A1X0SCM1-F1
#
_cell.length_a   1.000
_cell.length_b   1.000
_cell.length_c   1.000
_cell.angle_alpha   90.00
_cell.angle_beta   90.00
_cell.angle_gamma   90.00
#
_symmetry.space_group_name_H-M   'P 1'
#
loop_
_entity.id
_entity.type
_entity.pdbx_description
1 polymer ?
#
loop_
_entity_poly.entity_id
_entity_poly.type
_entity_poly.pdbx_seq_one_letter_code
_entity_poly.pdbx_strand_id
1 'polypeptide(L)'
;SGIALGAYGSHGLSKVVGNDETKLKNWNTAAHYQIIQGVALLAISSIPTSVRRIHPAAQPLIMGGTIMFSGTIYLLTLKREKFRALGPVTPLGGLAMMAG
;
A
#
# COMPACT_ATOMS: atom_id res chain seq x y z
N SER A 1 3.85 -3.18 8.43
CA SER A 1 5.10 -2.40 8.27
C SER A 1 5.61 -2.59 6.85
N GLY A 2 5.79 -1.51 6.08
CA GLY A 2 6.27 -1.59 4.69
C GLY A 2 7.68 -2.18 4.57
N ILE A 3 8.56 -1.88 5.51
CA ILE A 3 9.92 -2.43 5.57
C ILE A 3 9.90 -3.96 5.75
N ALA A 4 9.11 -4.45 6.71
CA ALA A 4 9.00 -5.89 6.96
C ALA A 4 8.43 -6.64 5.75
N LEU A 5 7.40 -6.07 5.10
CA LEU A 5 6.80 -6.65 3.90
C LEU A 5 7.76 -6.59 2.71
N GLY A 6 8.51 -5.49 2.53
CA GLY A 6 9.56 -5.39 1.52
C GLY A 6 10.66 -6.44 1.70
N ALA A 7 11.22 -6.56 2.90
CA ALA A 7 12.22 -7.58 3.23
C ALA A 7 11.68 -9.01 3.00
N TYR A 8 10.43 -9.28 3.38
CA TYR A 8 9.79 -10.55 3.07
C TYR A 8 9.63 -10.77 1.57
N GLY A 9 9.29 -9.74 0.80
CA GLY A 9 9.23 -9.79 -0.67
C GLY A 9 10.55 -10.18 -1.32
N SER A 10 11.66 -9.60 -0.85
CA SER A 10 13.00 -9.84 -1.41
C SER A 10 13.62 -11.18 -1.03
N HIS A 11 13.31 -11.72 0.16
CA HIS A 11 14.02 -12.89 0.69
C HIS A 11 13.14 -14.11 0.97
N GLY A 12 11.86 -13.92 1.28
CA GLY A 12 10.96 -14.98 1.75
C GLY A 12 9.88 -15.37 0.75
N LEU A 13 9.37 -14.40 -0.01
CA LEU A 13 8.16 -14.58 -0.81
C LEU A 13 8.32 -15.59 -1.95
N SER A 14 9.49 -15.67 -2.57
CA SER A 14 9.77 -16.65 -3.64
C SER A 14 9.58 -18.10 -3.20
N LYS A 15 9.72 -18.40 -1.89
CA LYS A 15 9.43 -19.74 -1.34
C LYS A 15 7.94 -20.08 -1.31
N VAL A 16 7.07 -19.07 -1.38
CA VAL A 16 5.61 -19.21 -1.31
C VAL A 16 4.97 -19.10 -2.69
N VAL A 17 5.43 -18.16 -3.52
CA VAL A 17 4.86 -17.92 -4.85
C VAL A 17 5.69 -18.52 -5.99
N GLY A 18 6.81 -19.19 -5.68
CA GLY A 18 7.77 -19.68 -6.65
C GLY A 18 8.52 -18.55 -7.36
N ASN A 19 8.97 -18.81 -8.58
CA ASN A 19 9.60 -17.83 -9.47
C ASN A 19 8.56 -17.05 -10.31
N ASP A 20 7.35 -16.85 -9.79
CA ASP A 20 6.35 -15.99 -10.43
C ASP A 20 6.78 -14.52 -10.29
N GLU A 21 7.52 -14.05 -11.30
CA GLU A 21 8.07 -12.70 -11.34
C GLU A 21 6.99 -11.63 -11.24
N THR A 22 5.78 -11.89 -11.75
CA THR A 22 4.68 -10.93 -11.69
C THR A 22 4.22 -10.74 -10.24
N LYS A 23 4.07 -11.83 -9.49
CA LYS A 23 3.71 -11.78 -8.06
C LYS A 23 4.79 -11.12 -7.21
N LEU A 24 6.06 -11.44 -7.46
CA LEU A 24 7.20 -10.81 -6.78
C LEU A 24 7.24 -9.31 -7.05
N LYS A 25 7.10 -8.90 -8.32
CA LYS A 25 7.05 -7.49 -8.71
C LYS A 25 5.87 -6.77 -8.07
N ASN A 26 4.67 -7.35 -8.11
CA ASN A 26 3.48 -6.75 -7.52
C ASN A 26 3.63 -6.54 -6.02
N TRP A 27 4.16 -7.53 -5.30
CA TRP A 27 4.44 -7.41 -3.87
C TRP A 27 5.43 -6.28 -3.58
N ASN A 28 6.52 -6.20 -4.32
CA ASN A 28 7.52 -5.14 -4.15
C ASN A 28 6.93 -3.75 -4.46
N THR A 29 6.08 -3.63 -5.48
CA THR A 29 5.32 -2.39 -5.74
C THR A 29 4.46 -2.01 -4.54
N ALA A 30 3.70 -2.95 -3.98
CA ALA A 30 2.86 -2.68 -2.81
C ALA A 30 3.68 -2.22 -1.59
N ALA A 31 4.83 -2.84 -1.33
CA ALA A 31 5.74 -2.45 -0.26
C ALA A 31 6.35 -1.06 -0.50
N HIS A 32 6.76 -0.79 -1.73
CA HIS A 32 7.32 0.50 -2.12
C HIS A 32 6.32 1.64 -1.92
N TYR A 33 5.09 1.50 -2.43
CA TYR A 33 4.04 2.50 -2.23
C TYR A 33 3.67 2.66 -0.74
N GLN A 34 3.66 1.58 0.03
CA GLN A 34 3.41 1.66 1.48
C GLN A 34 4.49 2.45 2.21
N ILE A 35 5.75 2.35 1.80
CA ILE A 35 6.86 3.14 2.38
C ILE A 35 6.74 4.60 1.95
N ILE A 36 6.56 4.88 0.66
CA ILE A 36 6.41 6.25 0.14
C ILE A 36 5.26 6.97 0.85
N GLN A 37 4.10 6.32 0.97
CA GLN A 37 2.98 6.95 1.66
C GLN A 37 3.18 7.06 3.17
N GLY A 38 3.97 6.17 3.77
CA GLY A 38 4.45 6.35 5.14
C GLY A 38 5.27 7.63 5.29
N VAL A 39 6.17 7.92 4.34
CA VAL A 39 6.95 9.17 4.31
C VAL A 39 6.04 10.38 4.07
N ALA A 40 5.06 10.29 3.16
CA ALA A 40 4.09 11.34 2.93
C ALA A 40 3.28 11.67 4.19
N LEU A 41 2.82 10.65 4.93
CA LEU A 41 2.12 10.83 6.21
C LEU A 41 3.01 11.48 7.27
N LEU A 42 4.30 11.13 7.33
CA LEU A 42 5.25 11.80 8.22
C LEU A 42 5.42 13.28 7.84
N ALA A 43 5.53 13.59 6.55
CA ALA A 43 5.60 14.97 6.06
C ALA A 43 4.32 15.77 6.40
N ILE A 44 3.13 15.18 6.27
CA ILE A 44 1.88 15.84 6.66
C ILE A 44 1.79 16.03 8.18
N SER A 45 2.33 15.08 8.95
CA SER A 45 2.32 15.16 10.41
C SER A 45 3.22 16.27 10.96
N SER A 46 4.27 16.67 10.23
CA SER A 46 5.19 17.74 10.63
C SER A 46 4.63 19.15 10.38
N ILE A 47 3.56 19.28 9.60
CA ILE A 47 2.89 20.55 9.31
C ILE A 47 2.08 21.02 10.55
N PRO A 48 2.02 22.34 10.85
CA PRO A 48 1.21 22.88 11.93
C PRO A 48 -0.26 22.45 11.85
N THR A 49 -0.83 22.13 13.01
CA THR A 49 -2.22 21.64 13.11
C THR A 49 -3.25 22.62 12.53
N SER A 50 -2.99 23.93 12.60
CA SER A 50 -3.85 24.97 11.99
C SER A 50 -3.97 24.80 10.47
N VAL A 51 -2.87 24.49 9.80
CA VAL A 51 -2.83 24.25 8.35
C VAL A 51 -3.44 22.90 8.01
N ARG A 52 -3.13 21.84 8.78
CA ARG A 52 -3.70 20.50 8.55
C ARG A 52 -5.23 20.48 8.67
N ARG A 53 -5.82 21.33 9.51
CA ARG A 53 -7.29 21.46 9.64
C ARG A 53 -7.97 22.02 8.40
N ILE A 54 -7.25 22.66 7.47
CA ILE A 54 -7.78 23.12 6.19
C ILE A 54 -8.08 21.92 5.28
N HIS A 55 -7.30 20.84 5.40
CA HIS A 55 -7.44 19.61 4.61
C HIS A 55 -7.59 18.38 5.53
N PRO A 56 -8.70 18.26 6.28
CA PRO A 56 -8.86 17.21 7.29
C PRO A 56 -8.94 15.80 6.66
N ALA A 57 -9.27 15.70 5.38
CA ALA A 57 -9.37 14.45 4.65
C ALA A 57 -8.02 13.89 4.15
N ALA A 58 -6.97 14.71 4.08
CA ALA A 58 -5.69 14.32 3.47
C ALA A 58 -5.07 13.07 4.13
N GLN A 59 -4.85 13.14 5.45
CA GLN A 59 -4.26 12.06 6.22
C GLN A 59 -5.08 10.74 6.18
N PRO A 60 -6.41 10.73 6.45
CA PRO A 60 -7.18 9.50 6.37
C PRO A 60 -7.31 8.95 4.94
N LEU A 61 -7.34 9.80 3.91
CA LEU A 61 -7.36 9.34 2.51
C LEU A 61 -6.05 8.67 2.11
N ILE A 62 -4.90 9.24 2.44
CA ILE A 62 -3.60 8.62 2.18
C ILE A 62 -3.46 7.31 2.97
N MET A 63 -3.81 7.31 4.26
CA MET A 63 -3.68 6.12 5.11
C MET A 63 -4.63 5.00 4.67
N GLY A 64 -5.91 5.32 4.48
CA GLY A 64 -6.92 4.37 4.01
C GLY A 64 -6.62 3.87 2.61
N GLY A 65 -6.24 4.77 1.70
CA GLY A 65 -5.83 4.46 0.34
C GLY A 65 -4.62 3.54 0.28
N THR A 66 -3.60 3.76 1.13
CA THR A 66 -2.43 2.89 1.25
C THR A 66 -2.81 1.48 1.70
N ILE A 67 -3.69 1.36 2.70
CA ILE A 67 -4.17 0.06 3.20
C ILE A 67 -4.95 -0.66 2.09
N MET A 68 -5.85 0.04 1.39
CA MET A 68 -6.63 -0.51 0.29
C MET A 68 -5.73 -0.94 -0.88
N PHE A 69 -4.80 -0.09 -1.31
CA PHE A 69 -3.91 -0.34 -2.44
C PHE A 69 -2.93 -1.47 -2.14
N SER A 70 -2.04 -1.27 -1.16
CA SER A 70 -0.98 -2.23 -0.86
C SER A 70 -1.54 -3.51 -0.24
N GLY A 71 -2.51 -3.39 0.67
CA GLY A 71 -3.14 -4.53 1.33
C GLY A 71 -3.80 -5.48 0.34
N THR A 72 -4.55 -4.95 -0.63
CA THR A 72 -5.20 -5.76 -1.66
C THR A 72 -4.18 -6.48 -2.53
N ILE A 73 -3.10 -5.81 -2.94
CA ILE A 73 -2.04 -6.44 -3.72
C ILE A 73 -1.38 -7.59 -2.93
N TYR A 74 -1.07 -7.42 -1.64
CA TYR A 74 -0.52 -8.50 -0.83
C TYR A 74 -1.46 -9.71 -0.74
N LEU A 75 -2.76 -9.47 -0.52
CA LEU A 75 -3.78 -10.52 -0.45
C LEU A 75 -3.92 -11.27 -1.78
N LEU A 76 -3.96 -10.54 -2.90
CA LEU A 76 -4.04 -11.12 -4.24
C LEU A 76 -2.78 -11.90 -4.62
N THR A 77 -1.60 -11.44 -4.18
CA THR A 77 -0.33 -12.16 -4.39
C THR A 77 -0.32 -13.50 -3.66
N LEU A 78 -0.81 -13.56 -2.42
CA LEU A 78 -0.80 -14.78 -1.61
C LEU A 78 -1.93 -15.74 -1.98
N LYS A 79 -3.16 -15.26 -2.17
CA LYS A 79 -4.35 -16.09 -2.39
C LYS A 79 -5.32 -15.44 -3.38
N ARG A 80 -4.89 -15.31 -4.64
CA ARG A 80 -5.68 -14.71 -5.73
C ARG A 80 -7.11 -15.27 -5.81
N GLU A 81 -7.28 -16.58 -5.80
CA GLU A 81 -8.61 -17.20 -5.94
C GLU A 81 -9.58 -16.82 -4.81
N LYS A 82 -9.07 -16.67 -3.58
CA LYS A 82 -9.88 -16.27 -2.44
C LYS A 82 -10.23 -14.78 -2.46
N PHE A 83 -9.30 -13.95 -2.93
CA PHE A 83 -9.41 -12.49 -2.82
C PHE A 83 -9.68 -11.79 -4.16
N ARG A 84 -9.99 -12.52 -5.23
CA ARG A 84 -10.20 -11.97 -6.57
C ARG A 84 -11.23 -10.83 -6.61
N ALA A 85 -12.27 -10.92 -5.79
CA ALA A 85 -13.30 -9.88 -5.67
C ALA A 85 -12.76 -8.54 -5.14
N LEU A 86 -11.61 -8.54 -4.46
CA LEU A 86 -10.95 -7.32 -4.00
C LEU A 86 -10.18 -6.60 -5.13
N GLY A 87 -10.07 -7.17 -6.33
CA GLY A 87 -9.36 -6.54 -7.46
C GLY A 87 -9.68 -5.04 -7.67
N PRO A 88 -10.95 -4.61 -7.65
CA PRO A 88 -11.34 -3.20 -7.78
C PRO A 88 -10.95 -2.31 -6.58
N VAL A 89 -10.56 -2.88 -5.44
CA VAL A 89 -10.14 -2.11 -4.24
C VAL A 89 -8.78 -1.44 -4.47
N THR A 90 -7.89 -2.06 -5.25
CA THR A 90 -6.57 -1.47 -5.58
C THR A 90 -6.70 -0.10 -6.28
N PRO A 91 -7.42 0.05 -7.42
CA PRO A 91 -7.54 1.36 -8.06
C PRO A 91 -8.26 2.39 -7.20
N LEU A 92 -9.26 1.99 -6.40
CA LEU A 92 -9.91 2.89 -5.43
C LEU A 92 -8.92 3.39 -4.36
N GLY A 93 -8.04 2.51 -3.88
CA GLY A 93 -6.98 2.88 -2.95
C GLY A 93 -6.00 3.89 -3.57
N GLY A 94 -5.62 3.69 -4.84
CA GLY A 94 -4.78 4.63 -5.58
C GLY A 94 -5.43 6.00 -5.77
N LEU A 95 -6.73 6.04 -6.05
CA LEU A 95 -7.50 7.29 -6.12
C LEU A 95 -7.55 8.01 -4.78
N ALA A 96 -7.77 7.28 -3.68
CA ALA A 96 -7.73 7.86 -2.33
C ALA A 96 -6.35 8.43 -1.99
N MET A 97 -5.27 7.73 -2.36
CA MET A 97 -3.89 8.22 -2.18
C MET A 97 -3.58 9.48 -2.99
N MET A 98 -4.20 9.67 -4.17
CA MET A 98 -4.02 10.87 -5.00
C MET A 98 -4.90 12.04 -4.52
N ALA A 99 -6.07 11.74 -3.95
CA ALA A 99 -7.01 12.74 -3.47
C ALA A 99 -6.66 13.29 -2.08
N GLY A 100 -5.94 12.50 -1.27
CA GLY A 100 -5.43 12.93 0.03
C GLY A 100 -4.12 13.68 -0.07
#